data_AF-J0SVD9-F1
#
_entry.id   AF-J0SVD9-F1
#
_cell.length_a   1.000
_cell.length_b   1.000
_cell.length_c   1.000
_cell.angle_alpha   90.00
_cell.angle_beta   90.00
_cell.angle_gamma   90.00
#
_symmetry.space_group_name_H-M   'P 1'
#
loop_
_entity.id
_entity.type
_entity.pdbx_description
1 polymer ?
#
loop_
_entity_poly.entity_id
_entity_poly.type
_entity_poly.pdbx_seq_one_letter_code
_entity_poly.pdbx_strand_id
1 'polypeptide(L)'
;MNKRSILTAVLALGLGVTALTGCSDNTGANYVTPSNVETIQNTIAEIGDQGVKVPEKRDLKVTLPESDKAADYKVEVSDPETLSVGKPEKNVITLHPLKVTGEDADPVTVTVTDKDGITTDFKVTVTEGAN
;
A
#
# COMPACT_ATOMS: atom_id res chain seq x y z
N MET A 1 14.31 -26.43 -51.25
CA MET A 1 14.14 -25.01 -50.89
C MET A 1 13.65 -24.93 -49.45
N ASN A 2 14.54 -24.70 -48.48
CA ASN A 2 14.12 -24.42 -47.10
C ASN A 2 14.57 -23.01 -46.72
N LYS A 3 13.57 -22.17 -46.45
CA LYS A 3 13.66 -20.72 -46.31
C LYS A 3 14.45 -20.38 -45.03
N ARG A 4 15.51 -19.59 -45.18
CA ARG A 4 16.17 -18.88 -44.08
C ARG A 4 15.31 -17.68 -43.74
N SER A 5 14.87 -17.55 -42.49
CA SER A 5 14.30 -16.30 -41.99
C SER A 5 15.05 -15.89 -40.74
N ILE A 6 15.82 -14.82 -40.91
CA ILE A 6 16.51 -14.06 -39.88
C ILE A 6 15.44 -13.21 -39.20
N LEU A 7 15.31 -13.30 -37.87
CA LEU A 7 14.58 -12.30 -37.11
C LEU A 7 15.50 -11.78 -36.00
N THR A 8 16.24 -10.75 -36.37
CA THR A 8 16.95 -9.86 -35.46
C THR A 8 15.91 -8.99 -34.76
N ALA A 9 15.74 -9.15 -33.46
CA ALA A 9 15.04 -8.17 -32.61
C ALA A 9 16.05 -7.62 -31.61
N VAL A 10 16.63 -6.47 -31.94
CA VAL A 10 17.43 -5.65 -31.04
C VAL A 10 16.47 -5.06 -30.00
N LEU A 11 16.50 -5.58 -28.77
CA LEU A 11 15.90 -4.86 -27.65
C LEU A 11 16.86 -3.73 -27.26
N ALA A 12 16.56 -2.54 -27.76
CA ALA A 12 17.23 -1.31 -27.34
C ALA A 12 16.90 -1.01 -25.87
N LEU A 13 17.93 -1.02 -25.02
CA LEU A 13 17.89 -0.43 -23.68
C LEU A 13 17.81 1.09 -23.82
N GLY A 14 16.58 1.61 -23.95
CA GLY A 14 16.29 3.03 -23.93
C GLY A 14 16.05 3.52 -22.51
N LEU A 15 17.07 4.15 -21.92
CA LEU A 15 16.94 5.03 -20.75
C LEU A 15 15.96 6.17 -21.09
N GLY A 16 14.72 6.05 -20.63
CA GLY A 16 13.73 7.11 -20.63
C GLY A 16 13.49 7.56 -19.20
N VAL A 17 14.22 8.57 -18.74
CA VAL A 17 13.86 9.37 -17.56
C VAL A 17 12.61 10.16 -17.96
N THR A 18 11.44 9.58 -17.74
CA THR A 18 10.20 10.35 -17.74
C THR A 18 10.11 11.03 -16.38
N ALA A 19 10.37 12.34 -16.38
CA ALA A 19 9.85 13.23 -15.37
C ALA A 19 8.32 13.06 -15.37
N LEU A 20 7.82 12.19 -14.49
CA LEU A 20 6.40 12.09 -14.23
C LEU A 20 6.03 13.32 -13.41
N THR A 21 5.67 14.35 -14.14
CA THR A 21 4.85 15.46 -13.66
C THR A 21 3.80 14.89 -12.72
N GLY A 22 3.83 15.35 -11.47
CA GLY A 22 2.86 14.99 -10.46
C GLY A 22 1.45 15.33 -10.93
N CYS A 23 0.77 14.33 -11.47
CA CYS A 23 -0.67 14.27 -11.42
C CYS A 23 -1.00 13.58 -10.09
N SER A 24 -1.03 14.39 -9.03
CA SER A 24 -1.80 14.05 -7.84
C SER A 24 -3.27 14.10 -8.24
N ASP A 25 -3.73 13.10 -8.97
CA ASP A 25 -5.15 12.79 -9.05
C ASP A 25 -5.56 12.28 -7.67
N ASN A 26 -5.88 13.24 -6.80
CA ASN A 26 -6.70 13.07 -5.62
C ASN A 26 -8.11 12.65 -6.07
N THR A 27 -8.22 11.51 -6.75
CA THR A 27 -9.44 10.72 -6.74
C THR A 27 -9.30 9.73 -5.58
N GLY A 28 -9.04 10.26 -4.39
CA GLY A 28 -9.39 9.52 -3.19
C GLY A 28 -10.90 9.35 -3.27
N ALA A 29 -11.36 8.10 -3.36
CA ALA A 29 -12.73 7.79 -3.02
C ALA A 29 -13.06 8.58 -1.75
N ASN A 30 -14.18 9.31 -1.75
CA ASN A 30 -14.58 10.18 -0.65
C ASN A 30 -14.84 9.29 0.58
N TYR A 31 -13.77 8.90 1.27
CA TYR A 31 -13.79 7.99 2.39
C TYR A 31 -14.31 8.78 3.58
N VAL A 32 -15.60 8.60 3.86
CA VAL A 32 -16.21 9.14 5.06
C VAL A 32 -15.72 8.27 6.21
N THR A 33 -14.75 8.78 6.97
CA THR A 33 -14.34 8.16 8.24
C THR A 33 -15.59 7.88 9.08
N PRO A 34 -15.93 6.61 9.38
CA PRO A 34 -17.14 6.30 10.13
C PRO A 34 -17.11 6.98 11.50
N SER A 35 -18.20 7.61 11.96
CA SER A 35 -18.20 8.41 13.19
C SER A 35 -18.00 7.63 14.51
N ASN A 36 -17.59 6.37 14.48
CA ASN A 36 -17.46 5.47 15.63
C ASN A 36 -16.29 4.45 15.50
N VAL A 37 -15.18 4.82 14.83
CA VAL A 37 -14.08 3.89 14.54
C VAL A 37 -13.28 3.52 15.81
N GLU A 38 -13.58 2.38 16.43
CA GLU A 38 -12.56 1.55 17.07
C GLU A 38 -11.50 1.25 16.01
N THR A 39 -10.30 1.80 16.15
CA THR A 39 -9.21 1.60 15.18
C THR A 39 -8.36 0.42 15.64
N ILE A 40 -7.92 -0.42 14.70
CA ILE A 40 -6.90 -1.42 15.02
C ILE A 40 -5.56 -0.68 15.04
N GLN A 41 -4.91 -0.64 16.20
CA GLN A 41 -3.61 0.00 16.36
C GLN A 41 -2.55 -1.08 16.57
N ASN A 42 -1.62 -1.20 15.62
CA ASN A 42 -0.48 -2.10 15.71
C ASN A 42 0.80 -1.30 15.47
N THR A 43 1.89 -1.69 16.11
CA THR A 43 3.22 -1.18 15.74
C THR A 43 3.72 -1.88 14.50
N ILE A 44 4.56 -1.22 13.70
CA ILE A 44 5.13 -1.83 12.49
C ILE A 44 5.89 -3.15 12.77
N ALA A 45 6.45 -3.30 13.97
CA ALA A 45 7.14 -4.51 14.41
C ALA A 45 6.19 -5.67 14.76
N GLU A 46 4.95 -5.38 15.20
CA GLU A 46 3.95 -6.40 15.54
C GLU A 46 3.26 -6.97 14.30
N ILE A 47 3.18 -6.19 13.23
CA ILE A 47 2.50 -6.56 11.99
C ILE A 47 3.27 -7.69 11.26
N GLY A 48 4.60 -7.58 11.18
CA GLY A 48 5.53 -8.64 10.73
C GLY A 48 5.08 -9.48 9.52
N ASP A 49 5.51 -10.75 9.47
CA ASP A 49 5.14 -11.72 8.42
C ASP A 49 3.72 -12.30 8.58
N GLN A 50 3.09 -12.14 9.75
CA GLN A 50 1.77 -12.74 10.02
C GLN A 50 0.65 -12.03 9.27
N GLY A 51 0.88 -10.77 8.91
CA GLY A 51 -0.12 -9.91 8.29
C GLY A 51 -1.25 -9.55 9.26
N VAL A 52 -2.12 -8.63 8.82
CA VAL A 52 -3.21 -8.10 9.64
C VAL A 52 -4.54 -8.27 8.91
N LYS A 53 -5.54 -8.73 9.64
CA LYS A 53 -6.93 -8.73 9.19
C LYS A 53 -7.61 -7.46 9.65
N VAL A 54 -8.18 -6.71 8.71
CA VAL A 54 -8.83 -5.43 8.98
C VAL A 54 -10.26 -5.48 8.44
N PRO A 55 -11.29 -5.28 9.28
CA PRO A 55 -12.65 -5.16 8.77
C PRO A 55 -12.80 -3.95 7.85
N GLU A 56 -13.58 -4.06 6.77
CA GLU A 56 -13.72 -3.00 5.75
C GLU A 56 -14.21 -1.63 6.30
N LYS A 57 -14.84 -1.63 7.48
CA LYS A 57 -15.36 -0.43 8.16
C LYS A 57 -14.41 0.14 9.23
N ARG A 58 -13.17 -0.34 9.27
CA ARG A 58 -12.21 -0.04 10.33
C ARG A 58 -10.89 0.43 9.75
N ASP A 59 -10.42 1.58 10.20
CA ASP A 59 -9.09 2.05 9.84
C ASP A 59 -8.02 1.24 10.59
N LEU A 60 -6.97 0.86 9.88
CA LEU A 60 -5.75 0.31 10.46
C LEU A 60 -4.76 1.44 10.69
N LYS A 61 -4.36 1.65 11.95
CA LYS A 61 -3.32 2.61 12.34
C LYS A 61 -2.03 1.86 12.63
N VAL A 62 -1.03 2.10 11.79
CA VAL A 62 0.32 1.59 11.97
C VAL A 62 1.15 2.64 12.70
N THR A 63 1.54 2.33 13.93
CA THR A 63 2.36 3.22 14.76
C THR A 63 3.84 2.96 14.49
N LEU A 64 4.55 4.01 14.06
CA LEU A 64 5.99 4.05 13.89
C LEU A 64 6.67 4.45 15.22
N PRO A 65 7.99 4.26 15.36
CA PRO A 65 8.74 4.75 16.52
C PRO A 65 8.45 6.22 16.83
N GLU A 66 8.41 6.60 18.11
CA GLU A 66 8.04 7.97 18.52
C GLU A 66 8.99 9.05 18.00
N SER A 67 10.24 8.69 17.70
CA SER A 67 11.23 9.58 17.08
C SER A 67 10.90 9.95 15.63
N ASP A 68 10.02 9.18 15.00
CA ASP A 68 9.84 9.20 13.55
C ASP A 68 8.59 9.98 13.16
N LYS A 69 8.57 10.44 11.91
CA LYS A 69 7.41 11.13 11.34
C LYS A 69 6.90 10.32 10.17
N ALA A 70 5.63 9.91 10.22
CA ALA A 70 4.99 9.16 9.14
C ALA A 70 5.02 9.90 7.78
N ALA A 71 5.14 11.23 7.79
CA ALA A 71 5.30 12.04 6.58
C ALA A 71 6.66 11.84 5.87
N ASP A 72 7.69 11.39 6.58
CA ASP A 72 9.01 11.11 6.02
C ASP A 72 9.10 9.70 5.41
N TYR A 73 8.05 8.90 5.56
CA TYR A 73 7.97 7.53 5.08
C TYR A 73 7.25 7.46 3.74
N LYS A 74 7.75 6.62 2.84
CA LYS A 74 7.06 6.26 1.60
C LYS A 74 6.22 5.02 1.87
N VAL A 75 4.92 5.08 1.58
CA VAL A 75 4.00 3.94 1.71
C VAL A 75 3.49 3.55 0.34
N GLU A 76 3.68 2.29 -0.03
CA GLU A 76 3.22 1.71 -1.29
C GLU A 76 2.26 0.57 -0.97
N VAL A 77 1.16 0.50 -1.71
CA VAL A 77 0.12 -0.52 -1.54
C VAL A 77 0.02 -1.28 -2.86
N SER A 78 0.15 -2.60 -2.81
CA SER A 78 0.14 -3.44 -4.01
C SER A 78 -1.20 -3.40 -4.76
N ASP A 79 -2.30 -3.17 -4.04
CA ASP A 79 -3.64 -3.07 -4.58
C ASP A 79 -4.39 -1.85 -3.98
N PRO A 80 -4.26 -0.67 -4.62
CA PRO A 80 -4.89 0.57 -4.15
C PRO A 80 -6.41 0.61 -4.33
N GLU A 81 -7.02 -0.35 -5.05
CA GLU A 81 -8.48 -0.46 -5.16
C GLU A 81 -9.10 -1.09 -3.90
N THR A 82 -8.32 -1.88 -3.17
CA THR A 82 -8.76 -2.61 -1.98
C THR A 82 -8.38 -1.88 -0.69
N LEU A 83 -7.24 -1.18 -0.68
CA LEU A 83 -6.72 -0.47 0.49
C LEU A 83 -6.07 0.85 0.07
N SER A 84 -6.36 1.95 0.76
CA SER A 84 -5.74 3.24 0.49
C SER A 84 -4.95 3.76 1.69
N VAL A 85 -3.95 4.58 1.41
CA VAL A 85 -3.14 5.23 2.45
C VAL A 85 -3.78 6.57 2.80
N GLY A 86 -4.10 6.73 4.08
CA GLY A 86 -4.58 7.97 4.64
C GLY A 86 -3.49 9.02 4.78
N LYS A 87 -3.89 10.24 5.13
CA LYS A 87 -2.93 11.31 5.40
C LYS A 87 -2.09 10.93 6.63
N PRO A 88 -0.75 11.01 6.55
CA PRO A 88 0.10 10.72 7.70
C PRO A 88 -0.15 11.74 8.82
N GLU A 89 -0.18 11.26 10.07
CA GLU A 89 -0.35 12.09 11.26
C GLU A 89 0.71 11.73 12.29
N LYS A 90 1.57 12.70 12.67
CA LYS A 90 2.67 12.48 13.63
C LYS A 90 3.52 11.26 13.21
N ASN A 91 3.58 10.22 14.04
CA ASN A 91 4.26 8.95 13.81
C ASN A 91 3.29 7.81 13.41
N VAL A 92 2.10 8.13 12.91
CA VAL A 92 1.07 7.15 12.57
C VAL A 92 0.76 7.19 11.07
N ILE A 93 0.83 6.02 10.44
CA ILE A 93 0.32 5.77 9.09
C ILE A 93 -1.10 5.20 9.25
N THR A 94 -2.07 5.78 8.56
CA THR A 94 -3.43 5.26 8.55
C THR A 94 -3.69 4.56 7.22
N LEU A 95 -4.29 3.37 7.26
CA LEU A 95 -4.71 2.62 6.10
C LEU A 95 -6.24 2.48 6.15
N HIS A 96 -6.89 2.87 5.06
CA HIS A 96 -8.33 2.87 4.90
C HIS A 96 -8.73 1.72 3.97
N PRO A 97 -9.39 0.68 4.49
CA PRO A 97 -9.99 -0.34 3.65
C PRO A 97 -11.05 0.26 2.74
N LEU A 98 -11.02 -0.08 1.45
CA LEU A 98 -11.99 0.37 0.46
C LEU A 98 -12.91 -0.76 0.02
N LYS A 99 -12.37 -1.97 -0.03
CA LYS A 99 -13.07 -3.18 -0.47
C LYS A 99 -12.51 -4.39 0.27
N VAL A 100 -13.35 -5.40 0.43
CA VAL A 100 -12.97 -6.71 0.97
C VAL A 100 -11.99 -7.41 0.02
N THR A 101 -10.94 -8.00 0.59
CA THR A 101 -10.04 -8.90 -0.13
C THR A 101 -10.82 -10.18 -0.45
N GLY A 102 -10.91 -10.54 -1.73
CA GLY A 102 -11.64 -11.75 -2.15
C GLY A 102 -11.15 -13.01 -1.43
N GLU A 103 -12.04 -13.98 -1.23
CA GLU A 103 -11.77 -15.22 -0.46
C GLU A 103 -10.53 -15.99 -0.96
N ASP A 104 -10.29 -15.99 -2.28
CA ASP A 104 -9.13 -16.62 -2.93
C ASP A 104 -8.07 -15.61 -3.43
N ALA A 105 -8.24 -14.32 -3.12
CA ALA A 105 -7.29 -13.29 -3.55
C ALA A 105 -6.09 -13.22 -2.61
N ASP A 106 -4.91 -12.89 -3.17
CA ASP A 106 -3.74 -12.63 -2.36
C ASP A 106 -3.97 -11.40 -1.44
N PRO A 107 -3.48 -11.43 -0.18
CA PRO A 107 -3.51 -10.28 0.70
C PRO A 107 -2.81 -9.06 0.08
N VAL A 108 -3.31 -7.87 0.40
CA VAL A 108 -2.71 -6.62 -0.04
C VAL A 108 -1.36 -6.45 0.65
N THR A 109 -0.29 -6.29 -0.12
CA THR A 109 1.03 -6.03 0.44
C THR A 109 1.21 -4.52 0.60
N VAL A 110 1.57 -4.10 1.81
CA VAL A 110 1.91 -2.71 2.13
C VAL A 110 3.41 -2.64 2.38
N THR A 111 4.10 -1.82 1.60
CA THR A 111 5.53 -1.58 1.73
C THR A 111 5.75 -0.20 2.31
N VAL A 112 6.41 -0.14 3.47
CA VAL A 112 6.75 1.09 4.18
C VAL A 112 8.26 1.27 4.09
N THR A 113 8.70 2.34 3.45
CA THR A 113 10.12 2.69 3.30
C THR A 113 10.45 3.88 4.19
N ASP A 114 11.44 3.74 5.05
CA ASP A 114 11.91 4.84 5.90
C ASP A 114 12.78 5.85 5.11
N LYS A 115 13.15 6.95 5.79
CA LYS A 115 14.01 8.01 5.22
C LYS A 115 15.42 7.53 4.86
N ASP A 116 15.87 6.43 5.45
CA ASP A 116 17.20 5.85 5.23
C ASP A 116 17.16 4.80 4.10
N GLY A 117 15.96 4.54 3.52
CA GLY A 117 15.74 3.61 2.42
C GLY A 117 15.47 2.17 2.85
N ILE A 118 15.26 1.92 4.15
CA ILE A 118 14.95 0.58 4.66
C ILE A 118 13.47 0.30 4.44
N THR A 119 13.19 -0.81 3.75
CA THR A 119 11.83 -1.24 3.42
C THR A 119 11.35 -2.31 4.39
N THR A 120 10.13 -2.14 4.90
CA THR A 120 9.39 -3.17 5.63
C THR A 120 8.10 -3.46 4.88
N ASP A 121 7.89 -4.71 4.48
CA ASP A 121 6.64 -5.16 3.90
C ASP A 121 5.77 -5.90 4.92
N PHE A 122 4.45 -5.78 4.76
CA PHE A 122 3.50 -6.59 5.50
C PHE A 122 2.23 -6.82 4.70
N LYS A 123 1.51 -7.89 5.06
CA LYS A 123 0.27 -8.31 4.40
C LYS A 123 -0.96 -7.77 5.13
N VAL A 124 -1.94 -7.27 4.40
CA VAL A 124 -3.23 -6.81 4.90
C VAL A 124 -4.33 -7.54 4.17
N THR A 125 -5.20 -8.21 4.92
CA THR A 125 -6.42 -8.83 4.40
C THR A 125 -7.61 -8.02 4.90
N VAL A 126 -8.37 -7.43 3.97
CA VAL A 126 -9.61 -6.74 4.32
C VAL A 126 -10.73 -7.77 4.41
N THR A 127 -11.42 -7.83 5.54
CA THR A 127 -12.53 -8.77 5.76
C THR A 127 -13.87 -8.04 5.78
N GLU A 128 -14.94 -8.75 5.43
CA GLU A 128 -16.30 -8.23 5.61
C GLU A 128 -16.61 -7.96 7.08
N GLY A 129 -17.38 -6.90 7.34
CA GLY A 129 -17.93 -6.62 8.66
C GLY A 129 -17.34 -5.41 9.37
N ALA A 130 -17.64 -5.30 10.66
CA ALA A 130 -17.31 -4.13 11.48
C ALA A 130 -16.53 -4.46 12.75
N ASN A 131 -16.29 -5.73 13.10
CA ASN A 131 -15.70 -6.13 14.39
C ASN A 131 -14.89 -7.41 14.25
#